data_AF-A0A423NL66-F1
#
_entry.id   AF-A0A423NL66-F1
#
_cell.length_a   1.000
_cell.length_b   1.000
_cell.length_c   1.000
_cell.angle_alpha   90.00
_cell.angle_beta   90.00
_cell.angle_gamma   90.00
#
_symmetry.space_group_name_H-M   'P 1'
#
loop_
_entity.id
_entity.type
_entity.pdbx_description
1 polymer ?
#
loop_
_entity_poly.entity_id
_entity_poly.type
_entity_poly.pdbx_seq_one_letter_code
_entity_poly.pdbx_strand_id
1 'polypeptide(L)'
;MTWAPVTMRWPEQATQWMVGLSAAKDLAGVELANTAHRLAGLTGMANTNPGPVGDAAKNTIAAGRAALAEQLGQVPACLVVTPFQSGVGQGAGYQRFLSAPNALEHLAKKLEDASDSGRPTGPQYALSILFLGTRLEQLASSLARFNALLPIPDLVRTERRAQHLVKLESEKWEIPGAGTLPRWQGLPLERCTVVKAAKQSMAGQIAVLEGYAADRSPLADLAALAARKSAQQQGRDKQLADLKDLLAGGNPDVSMRARMIGPGTAGELRRELLAGDAPGHEWIQCAGVLLVGSKEGLSFVRELVGL
;
A
#
# COMPACT_ATOMS: atom_id res chain seq x y z
N MET A 1 -21.56 -17.33 -10.00
CA MET A 1 -20.81 -17.13 -8.75
C MET A 1 -21.15 -15.76 -8.18
N THR A 2 -21.33 -15.67 -6.87
CA THR A 2 -21.90 -14.52 -6.14
C THR A 2 -20.83 -13.52 -5.69
N TRP A 3 -21.23 -12.27 -5.47
CA TRP A 3 -20.38 -11.25 -4.85
C TRP A 3 -20.16 -11.56 -3.36
N ALA A 4 -18.91 -11.65 -2.92
CA ALA A 4 -18.57 -11.94 -1.53
C ALA A 4 -18.25 -10.66 -0.76
N PRO A 5 -18.64 -10.54 0.53
CA PRO A 5 -18.17 -9.45 1.37
C PRO A 5 -16.65 -9.54 1.56
N VAL A 6 -15.97 -8.41 1.51
CA VAL A 6 -14.51 -8.36 1.65
C VAL A 6 -14.13 -8.59 3.10
N THR A 7 -13.16 -9.49 3.31
CA THR A 7 -12.56 -9.73 4.62
C THR A 7 -11.08 -9.43 4.52
N MET A 8 -10.65 -8.27 5.03
CA MET A 8 -9.25 -7.86 4.99
C MET A 8 -8.42 -8.83 5.84
N ARG A 9 -7.54 -9.59 5.21
CA ARG A 9 -6.66 -10.56 5.89
C ARG A 9 -5.26 -10.54 5.31
N TRP A 10 -4.27 -10.96 6.10
CA TRP A 10 -2.92 -11.10 5.58
C TRP A 10 -2.88 -12.20 4.49
N PRO A 11 -2.25 -11.95 3.33
CA PRO A 11 -2.19 -12.94 2.25
C PRO A 11 -1.12 -13.99 2.53
N GLU A 12 -1.49 -15.02 3.29
CA GLU A 12 -0.57 -16.06 3.78
C GLU A 12 0.05 -16.91 2.68
N GLN A 13 -0.72 -17.30 1.65
CA GLN A 13 -0.21 -18.16 0.58
C GLN A 13 0.70 -17.35 -0.34
N ALA A 14 0.27 -16.14 -0.70
CA ALA A 14 1.11 -15.23 -1.46
C ALA A 14 2.40 -14.85 -0.70
N THR A 15 2.42 -14.89 0.63
CA THR A 15 3.64 -14.54 1.41
C THR A 15 4.38 -15.75 1.99
N GLN A 16 4.03 -16.97 1.57
CA GLN A 16 4.57 -18.21 2.15
C GLN A 16 6.10 -18.32 2.02
N TRP A 17 6.69 -17.79 0.95
CA TRP A 17 8.14 -17.75 0.75
C TRP A 17 8.88 -16.96 1.84
N MET A 18 8.21 -16.03 2.54
CA MET A 18 8.80 -15.32 3.68
C MET A 18 9.13 -16.25 4.84
N VAL A 19 8.46 -17.40 4.96
CA VAL A 19 8.81 -18.46 5.92
C VAL A 19 10.17 -19.07 5.57
N GLY A 20 10.52 -19.19 4.29
CA GLY A 20 11.85 -19.62 3.87
C GLY A 20 12.97 -18.63 4.22
N LEU A 21 12.63 -17.34 4.39
CA LEU A 21 13.57 -16.30 4.79
C LEU A 21 13.79 -16.22 6.30
N SER A 22 12.89 -16.75 7.13
CA SER A 22 13.04 -16.68 8.58
C SER A 22 14.30 -17.40 9.05
N ALA A 23 14.60 -18.59 8.50
CA ALA A 23 15.80 -19.34 8.82
C ALA A 23 17.10 -18.56 8.50
N ALA A 24 17.15 -17.89 7.35
CA ALA A 24 18.30 -17.06 6.97
C ALA A 24 18.43 -15.82 7.86
N LYS A 25 17.29 -15.24 8.25
CA LYS A 25 17.21 -14.10 9.15
C LYS A 25 17.66 -14.44 10.57
N ASP A 26 17.29 -15.61 11.07
CA ASP A 26 17.69 -16.11 12.39
C ASP A 26 19.20 -16.37 12.41
N LEU A 27 19.75 -17.00 11.36
CA LEU A 27 21.19 -17.15 11.19
C LEU A 27 21.92 -15.80 11.15
N ALA A 28 21.38 -14.81 10.45
CA ALA A 28 21.95 -13.45 10.43
C ALA A 28 21.89 -12.76 11.80
N GLY A 29 20.82 -12.96 12.56
CA GLY A 29 20.68 -12.44 13.93
C GLY A 29 21.69 -13.07 14.89
N VAL A 30 21.83 -14.39 14.85
CA VAL A 30 22.82 -15.15 15.63
C VAL A 30 24.24 -14.69 15.28
N GLU A 31 24.56 -14.52 14.00
CA GLU A 31 25.89 -14.07 13.60
C GLU A 31 26.16 -12.59 13.90
N LEU A 32 25.14 -11.72 13.91
CA LEU A 32 25.30 -10.35 14.42
C LEU A 32 25.63 -10.35 15.91
N ALA A 33 24.98 -11.20 16.72
CA ALA A 33 25.29 -11.37 18.13
C ALA A 33 26.71 -11.96 18.33
N ASN A 34 27.09 -12.98 17.56
CA ASN A 34 28.44 -13.55 17.56
C ASN A 34 29.48 -12.52 17.14
N THR A 35 29.16 -11.66 16.17
CA THR A 35 30.05 -10.57 15.73
C THR A 35 30.25 -9.53 16.82
N ALA A 36 29.20 -9.18 17.56
CA ALA A 36 29.31 -8.31 18.73
C ALA A 36 30.19 -8.94 19.83
N HIS A 37 30.05 -10.25 20.07
CA HIS A 37 30.93 -10.98 21.00
C HIS A 37 32.38 -11.07 20.54
N ARG A 38 32.61 -11.36 19.25
CA ARG A 38 33.96 -11.35 18.65
C ARG A 38 34.60 -9.97 18.74
N LEU A 39 33.84 -8.91 18.43
CA LEU A 39 34.31 -7.52 18.59
C LEU A 39 34.67 -7.22 20.05
N ALA A 40 33.87 -7.67 21.02
CA ALA A 40 34.19 -7.49 22.44
C ALA A 40 35.46 -8.24 22.88
N GLY A 41 35.80 -9.36 22.25
CA GLY A 41 37.03 -10.13 22.50
C GLY A 41 38.26 -9.72 21.67
N LEU A 42 38.08 -8.88 20.66
CA LEU A 42 39.13 -8.39 19.75
C LEU A 42 39.72 -7.04 20.18
N THR A 43 39.35 -6.53 21.36
CA THR A 43 39.96 -5.36 22.01
C THR A 43 41.47 -5.57 22.19
N GLY A 44 42.25 -5.12 21.19
CA GLY A 44 43.72 -5.11 21.21
C GLY A 44 44.45 -6.08 20.27
N MET A 45 43.79 -6.84 19.38
CA MET A 45 44.47 -7.94 18.62
C MET A 45 44.06 -8.10 17.12
N ALA A 46 43.58 -7.05 16.45
CA ALA A 46 42.82 -7.16 15.19
C ALA A 46 43.42 -8.00 14.03
N ASN A 47 42.56 -8.83 13.41
CA ASN A 47 42.45 -8.95 11.96
C ASN A 47 40.98 -9.24 11.57
N THR A 48 40.45 -8.56 10.54
CA THR A 48 39.03 -8.66 10.15
C THR A 48 38.85 -9.63 8.99
N ASN A 49 38.26 -10.79 9.25
CA ASN A 49 37.83 -11.72 8.20
C ASN A 49 36.30 -11.60 8.00
N PRO A 50 35.77 -11.65 6.76
CA PRO A 50 34.33 -11.65 6.53
C PRO A 50 33.66 -12.87 7.16
N GLY A 51 32.49 -12.69 7.78
CA GLY A 51 31.75 -13.77 8.43
C GLY A 51 31.00 -14.68 7.44
N PRO A 52 30.66 -15.93 7.85
CA PRO A 52 30.11 -16.98 6.97
C PRO A 52 28.67 -16.72 6.49
N VAL A 53 27.95 -15.74 7.06
CA VAL A 53 26.57 -15.39 6.68
C VAL A 53 26.47 -14.93 5.24
N GLY A 54 27.48 -14.20 4.74
CA GLY A 54 27.44 -13.62 3.41
C GLY A 54 27.23 -14.67 2.31
N ASP A 55 27.92 -15.81 2.45
CA ASP A 55 27.83 -16.91 1.49
C ASP A 55 26.57 -17.76 1.70
N ALA A 56 26.20 -18.06 2.95
CA ALA A 56 24.98 -18.81 3.27
C ALA A 56 23.69 -18.07 2.90
N ALA A 57 23.66 -16.75 3.07
CA ALA A 57 22.50 -15.91 2.77
C ALA A 57 22.39 -15.52 1.29
N LYS A 58 23.44 -15.69 0.48
CA LYS A 58 23.43 -15.26 -0.92
C LYS A 58 22.34 -15.95 -1.74
N ASN A 59 22.19 -17.25 -1.56
CA ASN A 59 21.20 -18.06 -2.27
C ASN A 59 19.77 -17.79 -1.78
N THR A 60 19.58 -17.58 -0.47
CA THR A 60 18.27 -17.26 0.11
C THR A 60 17.83 -15.83 -0.23
N ILE A 61 18.75 -14.86 -0.27
CA ILE A 61 18.49 -13.50 -0.75
C ILE A 61 18.15 -13.49 -2.23
N ALA A 62 18.88 -14.25 -3.06
CA ALA A 62 18.59 -14.36 -4.48
C ALA A 62 17.21 -15.00 -4.72
N ALA A 63 16.90 -16.09 -4.02
CA ALA A 63 15.58 -16.74 -4.07
C ALA A 63 14.46 -15.81 -3.57
N GLY A 64 14.67 -15.10 -2.47
CA GLY A 64 13.71 -14.13 -1.94
C GLY A 64 13.46 -12.95 -2.88
N ARG A 65 14.50 -12.43 -3.54
CA ARG A 65 14.36 -11.38 -4.56
C ARG A 65 13.64 -11.89 -5.81
N ALA A 66 13.95 -13.11 -6.25
CA ALA A 66 13.27 -13.73 -7.39
C ALA A 66 11.78 -13.97 -7.08
N ALA A 67 11.46 -14.52 -5.91
CA ALA A 67 10.08 -14.73 -5.48
C ALA A 67 9.31 -13.40 -5.33
N LEU A 68 9.94 -12.37 -4.75
CA LEU A 68 9.34 -11.03 -4.65
C LEU A 68 9.08 -10.43 -6.04
N ALA A 69 10.04 -10.59 -6.98
CA ALA A 69 9.88 -10.13 -8.35
C ALA A 69 8.87 -10.95 -9.14
N GLU A 70 8.72 -12.24 -8.88
CA GLU A 70 7.73 -13.09 -9.55
C GLU A 70 6.32 -12.76 -9.08
N GLN A 71 6.12 -12.60 -7.78
CA GLN A 71 4.80 -12.32 -7.20
C GLN A 71 4.36 -10.86 -7.32
N LEU A 72 5.28 -9.89 -7.18
CA LEU A 72 4.95 -8.46 -7.28
C LEU A 72 5.35 -7.83 -8.63
N GLY A 73 6.12 -8.53 -9.47
CA GLY A 73 6.55 -8.02 -10.78
C GLY A 73 5.52 -8.24 -11.89
N GLN A 74 4.55 -9.15 -11.71
CA GLN A 74 3.40 -9.25 -12.59
C GLN A 74 2.34 -8.19 -12.20
N VAL A 75 2.62 -6.93 -12.55
CA VAL A 75 1.75 -5.79 -12.20
C VAL A 75 0.40 -5.94 -12.91
N PRO A 76 -0.72 -6.10 -12.18
CA PRO A 76 -2.03 -6.18 -12.80
C PRO A 76 -2.42 -4.81 -13.38
N ALA A 77 -3.14 -4.82 -14.49
CA ALA A 77 -3.79 -3.62 -15.01
C ALA A 77 -4.88 -3.18 -14.04
N CYS A 78 -4.87 -1.91 -13.62
CA CYS A 78 -5.81 -1.36 -12.65
C CYS A 78 -6.72 -0.33 -13.31
N LEU A 79 -8.02 -0.56 -13.22
CA LEU A 79 -9.06 0.35 -13.65
C LEU A 79 -9.90 0.77 -12.45
N VAL A 80 -10.13 2.07 -12.30
CA VAL A 80 -10.92 2.63 -11.21
C VAL A 80 -12.04 3.50 -11.78
N VAL A 81 -13.27 3.25 -11.33
CA VAL A 81 -14.46 4.01 -11.70
C VAL A 81 -15.03 4.64 -10.44
N THR A 82 -15.22 5.96 -10.46
CA THR A 82 -15.65 6.73 -9.29
C THR A 82 -16.72 7.76 -9.66
N PRO A 83 -17.59 8.16 -8.71
CA PRO A 83 -18.68 9.09 -9.00
C PRO A 83 -18.18 10.49 -9.38
N PHE A 84 -16.92 10.82 -9.07
CA PHE A 84 -16.37 12.16 -9.32
C PHE A 84 -15.63 12.28 -10.66
N GLN A 85 -15.53 11.18 -11.43
CA GLN A 85 -14.95 11.21 -12.76
C GLN A 85 -15.92 11.82 -13.77
N SER A 86 -15.37 12.59 -14.72
CA SER A 86 -16.16 13.20 -15.79
C SER A 86 -16.80 12.12 -16.67
N GLY A 87 -18.10 12.26 -16.96
CA GLY A 87 -18.85 11.32 -17.79
C GLY A 87 -19.21 9.98 -17.12
N VAL A 88 -18.85 9.78 -15.84
CA VAL A 88 -19.16 8.58 -15.07
C VAL A 88 -20.29 8.83 -14.08
N GLY A 89 -20.08 9.79 -13.16
CA GLY A 89 -21.08 10.10 -12.14
C GLY A 89 -22.27 10.89 -12.69
N GLN A 90 -23.45 10.53 -12.22
CA GLN A 90 -24.72 11.22 -12.49
C GLN A 90 -24.93 12.35 -11.47
N GLY A 91 -25.73 13.35 -11.83
CA GLY A 91 -26.02 14.51 -10.97
C GLY A 91 -25.33 15.80 -11.40
N ALA A 92 -25.60 16.88 -10.68
CA ALA A 92 -25.16 18.24 -11.01
C ALA A 92 -24.30 18.84 -9.89
N GLY A 93 -23.32 19.66 -10.29
CA GLY A 93 -22.43 20.36 -9.34
C GLY A 93 -21.65 19.38 -8.44
N TYR A 94 -21.74 19.61 -7.13
CA TYR A 94 -21.04 18.82 -6.10
C TYR A 94 -21.74 17.51 -5.75
N GLN A 95 -23.01 17.37 -6.09
CA GLN A 95 -23.80 16.17 -5.79
C GLN A 95 -23.71 15.21 -6.98
N ARG A 96 -22.65 14.41 -6.97
CA ARG A 96 -22.45 13.32 -7.91
C ARG A 96 -22.76 11.98 -7.24
N PHE A 97 -23.41 11.11 -8.01
CA PHE A 97 -23.86 9.79 -7.57
C PHE A 97 -23.46 8.76 -8.63
N LEU A 98 -23.15 7.55 -8.17
CA LEU A 98 -22.89 6.43 -9.05
C LEU A 98 -23.43 5.19 -8.35
N SER A 99 -24.52 4.63 -8.88
CA SER A 99 -25.08 3.41 -8.32
C SER A 99 -24.19 2.20 -8.62
N ALA A 100 -24.25 1.15 -7.78
CA ALA A 100 -23.42 -0.04 -7.97
C ALA A 100 -23.59 -0.72 -9.35
N PRO A 101 -24.82 -0.89 -9.90
CA PRO A 101 -24.98 -1.42 -11.26
C PRO A 101 -24.35 -0.52 -12.33
N ASN A 102 -24.46 0.81 -12.17
CA ASN A 102 -23.86 1.75 -13.12
C ASN A 102 -22.32 1.71 -13.06
N ALA A 103 -21.74 1.56 -11.86
CA ALA A 103 -20.30 1.40 -11.71
C ALA A 103 -19.80 0.15 -12.45
N LEU A 104 -20.53 -0.97 -12.33
CA LEU A 104 -20.22 -2.20 -13.05
C LEU A 104 -20.36 -2.04 -14.56
N GLU A 105 -21.40 -1.37 -15.05
CA GLU A 105 -21.56 -1.05 -16.47
C GLU A 105 -20.39 -0.22 -17.01
N HIS A 106 -19.91 0.78 -16.25
CA HIS A 106 -18.74 1.56 -16.65
C HIS A 106 -17.45 0.74 -16.68
N LEU A 107 -17.22 -0.13 -15.68
CA LEU A 107 -16.09 -1.06 -15.67
C LEU A 107 -16.15 -2.04 -16.86
N ALA A 108 -17.33 -2.60 -17.09
CA ALA A 108 -17.63 -3.53 -18.18
C ALA A 108 -17.38 -2.90 -19.56
N LYS A 109 -17.82 -1.66 -19.77
CA LYS A 109 -17.59 -0.93 -21.03
C LYS A 109 -16.10 -0.65 -21.26
N LYS A 110 -15.36 -0.29 -20.21
CA LYS A 110 -13.92 -0.02 -20.31
C LYS A 110 -13.09 -1.27 -20.63
N LEU A 111 -13.56 -2.48 -20.29
CA LEU A 111 -12.93 -3.72 -20.73
C LEU A 111 -12.94 -3.90 -22.26
N GLU A 112 -13.94 -3.33 -22.95
CA GLU A 112 -14.07 -3.43 -24.41
C GLU A 112 -13.55 -2.20 -25.17
N ASP A 113 -13.09 -1.17 -24.46
CA ASP A 113 -12.60 0.07 -25.06
C ASP A 113 -11.34 -0.17 -25.89
N ALA A 114 -11.52 -0.22 -27.22
CA ALA A 114 -10.44 -0.42 -28.17
C ALA A 114 -9.55 0.82 -28.36
N SER A 115 -9.96 1.99 -27.86
CA SER A 115 -9.16 3.21 -27.93
C SER A 115 -8.08 3.28 -26.84
N ASP A 116 -8.18 2.42 -25.82
CA ASP A 116 -7.27 2.40 -24.68
C ASP A 116 -6.09 1.45 -24.91
N SER A 117 -4.90 2.01 -25.14
CA SER A 117 -3.66 1.26 -25.30
C SER A 117 -3.24 0.48 -24.04
N GLY A 118 -3.77 0.81 -22.87
CA GLY A 118 -3.50 0.12 -21.60
C GLY A 118 -4.38 -1.11 -21.37
N ARG A 119 -5.22 -1.49 -22.35
CA ARG A 119 -6.17 -2.59 -22.22
C ARG A 119 -5.44 -3.96 -22.10
N PRO A 120 -5.82 -4.80 -21.14
CA PRO A 120 -5.29 -6.16 -21.02
C PRO A 120 -5.63 -7.01 -22.27
N THR A 121 -4.64 -7.72 -22.80
CA THR A 121 -4.78 -8.61 -23.97
C THR A 121 -4.57 -10.08 -23.59
N GLY A 122 -5.27 -10.98 -24.29
CA GLY A 122 -5.22 -12.43 -24.04
C GLY A 122 -6.18 -12.91 -22.94
N PRO A 123 -6.16 -14.22 -22.61
CA PRO A 123 -6.97 -14.79 -21.55
C PRO A 123 -6.42 -14.39 -20.18
N GLN A 124 -7.20 -13.65 -19.41
CA GLN A 124 -6.81 -13.13 -18.11
C GLN A 124 -7.88 -13.39 -17.05
N TYR A 125 -7.51 -13.22 -15.79
CA TYR A 125 -8.44 -13.17 -14.67
C TYR A 125 -8.70 -11.71 -14.32
N ALA A 126 -9.88 -11.42 -13.77
CA ALA A 126 -10.18 -10.11 -13.22
C ALA A 126 -10.70 -10.20 -11.79
N LEU A 127 -10.23 -9.32 -10.93
CA LEU A 127 -10.70 -9.11 -9.57
C LEU A 127 -11.42 -7.77 -9.52
N SER A 128 -12.74 -7.80 -9.34
CA SER A 128 -13.56 -6.61 -9.15
C SER A 128 -13.85 -6.39 -7.67
N ILE A 129 -13.71 -5.16 -7.21
CA ILE A 129 -14.03 -4.73 -5.84
C ILE A 129 -14.95 -3.51 -5.94
N LEU A 130 -16.10 -3.57 -5.27
CA LEU A 130 -17.07 -2.49 -5.16
C LEU A 130 -17.07 -1.95 -3.73
N PHE A 131 -17.02 -0.64 -3.60
CA PHE A 131 -17.21 0.11 -2.36
C PHE A 131 -18.61 0.69 -2.37
N LEU A 132 -19.45 0.22 -1.45
CA LEU A 132 -20.89 0.46 -1.41
C LEU A 132 -21.23 1.42 -0.27
N GLY A 133 -21.99 2.46 -0.57
CA GLY A 133 -22.54 3.38 0.41
C GLY A 133 -23.90 3.91 -0.02
N THR A 134 -24.78 4.14 0.96
CA THR A 134 -26.01 4.92 0.74
C THR A 134 -25.77 6.42 1.00
N ARG A 135 -24.64 6.75 1.64
CA ARG A 135 -24.20 8.12 1.96
C ARG A 135 -22.71 8.29 1.67
N LEU A 136 -22.29 9.52 1.39
CA LEU A 136 -20.88 9.85 1.12
C LEU A 136 -19.96 9.51 2.30
N GLU A 137 -20.44 9.63 3.53
CA GLU A 137 -19.69 9.27 4.75
C GLU A 137 -19.35 7.77 4.79
N GLN A 138 -20.30 6.91 4.44
CA GLN A 138 -20.07 5.46 4.39
C GLN A 138 -19.05 5.11 3.30
N LEU A 139 -19.19 5.71 2.11
CA LEU A 139 -18.23 5.53 1.03
C LEU A 139 -16.82 6.00 1.44
N ALA A 140 -16.70 7.18 2.05
CA ALA A 140 -15.44 7.73 2.54
C ALA A 140 -14.78 6.82 3.59
N SER A 141 -15.56 6.33 4.56
CA SER A 141 -15.09 5.45 5.62
C SER A 141 -14.59 4.10 5.06
N SER A 142 -15.35 3.53 4.12
CA SER A 142 -14.98 2.30 3.41
C SER A 142 -13.69 2.48 2.62
N LEU A 143 -13.60 3.54 1.81
CA LEU A 143 -12.38 3.86 1.05
C LEU A 143 -11.18 4.11 1.95
N ALA A 144 -11.33 4.79 3.09
CA ALA A 144 -10.24 5.05 4.03
C ALA A 144 -9.64 3.74 4.60
N ARG A 145 -10.49 2.77 4.97
CA ARG A 145 -10.03 1.44 5.42
C ARG A 145 -9.24 0.72 4.35
N PHE A 146 -9.70 0.76 3.10
CA PHE A 146 -9.02 0.13 1.98
C PHE A 146 -7.70 0.83 1.62
N ASN A 147 -7.71 2.15 1.50
CA ASN A 147 -6.56 2.96 1.11
C ASN A 147 -5.44 2.94 2.15
N ALA A 148 -5.75 2.63 3.42
CA ALA A 148 -4.73 2.40 4.45
C ALA A 148 -3.83 1.18 4.12
N LEU A 149 -4.38 0.18 3.41
CA LEU A 149 -3.66 -1.04 3.03
C LEU A 149 -3.13 -0.95 1.59
N LEU A 150 -3.98 -0.50 0.65
CA LEU A 150 -3.66 -0.44 -0.77
C LEU A 150 -4.05 0.94 -1.34
N PRO A 151 -3.18 1.96 -1.22
CA PRO A 151 -3.50 3.32 -1.66
C PRO A 151 -3.49 3.42 -3.19
N ILE A 152 -4.66 3.23 -3.81
CA ILE A 152 -4.83 3.47 -5.26
C ILE A 152 -5.10 4.97 -5.47
N PRO A 153 -4.33 5.69 -6.31
CA PRO A 153 -4.43 7.15 -6.42
C PRO A 153 -5.84 7.68 -6.68
N ASP A 154 -6.62 7.03 -7.54
CA ASP A 154 -7.99 7.44 -7.83
C ASP A 154 -8.96 7.20 -6.67
N LEU A 155 -8.77 6.12 -5.91
CA LEU A 155 -9.53 5.88 -4.69
C LEU A 155 -9.17 6.87 -3.59
N VAL A 156 -7.89 7.20 -3.43
CA VAL A 156 -7.42 8.21 -2.46
C VAL A 156 -7.98 9.59 -2.80
N ARG A 157 -8.00 9.95 -4.09
CA ARG A 157 -8.65 11.19 -4.55
C ARG A 157 -10.14 11.19 -4.23
N THR A 158 -10.82 10.07 -4.47
CA THR A 158 -12.25 9.89 -4.21
C THR A 158 -12.57 9.96 -2.73
N GLU A 159 -11.77 9.32 -1.88
CA GLU A 159 -11.86 9.37 -0.42
C GLU A 159 -11.76 10.81 0.08
N ARG A 160 -10.68 11.52 -0.28
CA ARG A 160 -10.47 12.92 0.12
C ARG A 160 -11.61 13.81 -0.35
N ARG A 161 -12.10 13.59 -1.57
CA ARG A 161 -13.22 14.34 -2.12
C ARG A 161 -14.51 14.07 -1.35
N ALA A 162 -14.81 12.81 -1.05
CA ALA A 162 -15.99 12.43 -0.27
C ALA A 162 -15.94 12.99 1.15
N GLN A 163 -14.79 12.88 1.84
CA GLN A 163 -14.58 13.47 3.18
C GLN A 163 -14.77 15.00 3.15
N HIS A 164 -14.22 15.67 2.14
CA HIS A 164 -14.39 17.12 1.99
C HIS A 164 -15.85 17.51 1.77
N LEU A 165 -16.60 16.77 0.97
CA LEU A 165 -18.03 17.04 0.76
C LEU A 165 -18.85 16.81 2.03
N VAL A 166 -18.57 15.76 2.79
CA VAL A 166 -19.20 15.51 4.10
C VAL A 166 -18.93 16.68 5.04
N LYS A 167 -17.68 17.15 5.09
CA LYS A 167 -17.28 18.31 5.90
C LYS A 167 -17.97 19.60 5.47
N LEU A 168 -18.08 19.86 4.16
CA LEU A 168 -18.77 21.04 3.65
C LEU A 168 -20.27 21.03 4.01
N GLU A 169 -20.92 19.86 3.97
CA GLU A 169 -22.33 19.75 4.39
C GLU A 169 -22.51 20.04 5.88
N SER A 170 -21.56 19.64 6.74
CA SER A 170 -21.61 20.00 8.18
C SER A 170 -21.30 21.47 8.43
N GLU A 171 -20.28 22.03 7.77
CA GLU A 171 -19.83 23.42 7.98
C GLU A 171 -20.73 24.46 7.31
N LYS A 172 -21.67 24.06 6.42
CA LYS A 172 -22.57 24.98 5.70
C LYS A 172 -23.35 25.93 6.63
N TRP A 173 -23.64 25.47 7.84
CA TRP A 173 -24.41 26.22 8.84
C TRP A 173 -23.53 26.99 9.82
N GLU A 174 -22.22 26.83 9.73
CA GLU A 174 -21.28 27.60 10.53
C GLU A 174 -21.01 28.92 9.82
N ILE A 175 -21.27 30.04 10.50
CA ILE A 175 -20.82 31.35 10.05
C ILE A 175 -19.41 31.53 10.65
N PRO A 176 -18.34 31.37 9.86
CA PRO A 176 -17.00 31.52 10.41
C PRO A 176 -16.80 32.96 10.86
N GLY A 177 -16.29 33.14 12.09
CA GLY A 177 -15.84 34.45 12.55
C GLY A 177 -14.72 34.95 11.62
N ALA A 178 -14.99 36.00 10.86
CA ALA A 178 -14.02 36.62 9.97
C ALA A 178 -13.05 37.49 10.80
N GLY A 179 -11.97 36.89 11.30
CA GLY A 179 -10.82 37.66 11.78
C GLY A 179 -10.23 38.50 10.63
N THR A 180 -9.62 39.63 10.97
CA THR A 180 -8.99 40.54 9.99
C THR A 180 -7.98 39.76 9.13
N LEU A 181 -8.21 39.74 7.82
CA LEU A 181 -7.27 39.18 6.84
C LEU A 181 -6.33 40.28 6.35
N PRO A 182 -5.06 39.97 6.03
CA PRO A 182 -4.41 38.65 6.02
C PRO A 182 -4.00 38.15 7.41
N ARG A 183 -4.00 36.82 7.60
CA ARG A 183 -3.55 36.19 8.86
C ARG A 183 -2.03 36.11 8.90
N TRP A 184 -1.44 36.34 10.07
CA TRP A 184 -0.07 35.94 10.36
C TRP A 184 0.06 34.42 10.18
N GLN A 185 1.04 33.99 9.41
CA GLN A 185 1.39 32.58 9.26
C GLN A 185 2.88 32.41 9.47
N GLY A 186 3.28 31.27 10.07
CA GLY A 186 4.68 30.93 10.18
C GLY A 186 5.28 30.71 8.79
N LEU A 187 6.38 31.38 8.49
CA LEU A 187 7.13 31.15 7.26
C LEU A 187 7.80 29.76 7.36
N PRO A 188 7.46 28.78 6.49
CA PRO A 188 8.05 27.45 6.56
C PRO A 188 9.49 27.48 6.01
N LEU A 189 10.43 27.96 6.82
CA LEU A 189 11.85 28.13 6.46
C LEU A 189 12.46 26.82 5.92
N GLU A 190 12.00 25.66 6.36
CA GLU A 190 12.48 24.36 5.87
C GLU A 190 12.19 24.10 4.39
N ARG A 191 11.21 24.80 3.82
CA ARG A 191 10.86 24.73 2.38
C ARG A 191 11.61 25.77 1.56
N CYS A 192 12.22 26.77 2.20
CA CYS A 192 13.05 27.74 1.50
C CYS A 192 14.32 27.05 1.00
N THR A 193 14.58 27.12 -0.31
CA THR A 193 15.70 26.44 -0.97
C THR A 193 17.05 26.79 -0.35
N VAL A 194 17.25 28.07 -0.03
CA VAL A 194 18.48 28.59 0.61
C VAL A 194 18.67 27.99 2.01
N VAL A 195 17.62 27.96 2.83
CA VAL A 195 17.69 27.42 4.20
C VAL A 195 17.88 25.91 4.17
N LYS A 196 17.24 25.19 3.23
CA LYS A 196 17.44 23.76 3.04
C LYS A 196 18.89 23.43 2.68
N ALA A 197 19.47 24.16 1.73
CA ALA A 197 20.87 23.99 1.34
C ALA A 197 21.83 24.34 2.48
N ALA A 198 21.57 25.43 3.21
CA ALA A 198 22.34 25.82 4.39
C ALA A 198 22.27 24.74 5.49
N LYS A 199 21.07 24.23 5.82
CA LYS A 199 20.86 23.16 6.80
C LYS A 199 21.60 21.88 6.41
N GLN A 200 21.58 21.49 5.14
CA GLN A 200 22.32 20.32 4.65
C GLN A 200 23.84 20.52 4.76
N SER A 201 24.36 21.69 4.39
CA SER A 201 25.78 22.02 4.50
C SER A 201 26.23 22.05 5.97
N MET A 202 25.48 22.71 6.85
CA MET A 202 25.76 22.78 8.28
C MET A 202 25.67 21.40 8.94
N ALA A 203 24.65 20.59 8.61
CA ALA A 203 24.55 19.23 9.11
C ALA A 203 25.72 18.35 8.64
N GLY A 204 26.19 18.54 7.41
CA GLY A 204 27.39 17.87 6.91
C GLY A 204 28.65 18.28 7.68
N GLN A 205 28.83 19.58 7.95
CA GLN A 205 29.94 20.08 8.77
C GLN A 205 29.88 19.56 10.21
N ILE A 206 28.69 19.54 10.82
CA ILE A 206 28.48 18.96 12.15
C ILE A 206 28.81 17.48 12.14
N ALA A 207 28.36 16.70 11.15
CA ALA A 207 28.68 15.28 11.06
C ALA A 207 30.19 15.01 10.88
N VAL A 208 30.89 15.86 10.13
CA VAL A 208 32.36 15.80 9.99
C VAL A 208 33.04 16.12 11.33
N LEU A 209 32.59 17.15 12.03
CA LEU A 209 33.10 17.51 13.35
C LEU A 209 32.78 16.46 14.42
N GLU A 210 31.60 15.84 14.37
CA GLU A 210 31.21 14.69 15.21
C GLU A 210 32.11 13.49 14.92
N GLY A 211 32.52 13.29 13.67
CA GLY A 211 33.49 12.27 13.27
C GLY A 211 34.90 12.53 13.82
N TYR A 212 35.34 13.79 13.89
CA TYR A 212 36.64 14.16 14.47
C TYR A 212 36.63 14.23 16.00
N ALA A 213 35.52 14.66 16.61
CA ALA A 213 35.36 14.76 18.07
C ALA A 213 35.10 13.39 18.73
N ALA A 214 34.80 12.38 17.92
CA ALA A 214 34.78 11.01 18.35
C ALA A 214 36.22 10.49 18.51
N ASP A 215 36.82 10.69 19.69
CA ASP A 215 37.93 9.86 20.23
C ASP A 215 37.41 8.41 20.44
N ARG A 216 36.89 7.79 19.39
CA ARG A 216 36.27 6.48 19.41
C ARG A 216 37.21 5.49 18.72
N SER A 217 37.45 4.37 19.37
CA SER A 217 38.13 3.28 18.71
C SER A 217 37.29 2.80 17.52
N PRO A 218 37.89 2.46 16.37
CA PRO A 218 37.17 1.89 15.22
C PRO A 218 36.30 0.67 15.58
N LEU A 219 36.70 -0.05 16.63
CA LEU A 219 35.96 -1.17 17.20
C LEU A 219 34.65 -0.73 17.88
N ALA A 220 34.64 0.39 18.59
CA ALA A 220 33.43 0.97 19.17
C ALA A 220 32.43 1.44 18.09
N ASP A 221 32.92 1.98 16.97
CA ASP A 221 32.06 2.39 15.85
C ASP A 221 31.46 1.19 15.11
N LEU A 222 32.24 0.11 14.93
CA LEU A 222 31.71 -1.15 14.38
C LEU A 222 30.67 -1.80 15.31
N ALA A 223 30.89 -1.76 16.63
CA ALA A 223 29.92 -2.22 17.61
C ALA A 223 28.62 -1.38 17.57
N ALA A 224 28.74 -0.05 17.48
CA ALA A 224 27.59 0.85 17.33
C ALA A 224 26.84 0.62 16.01
N LEU A 225 27.55 0.35 14.91
CA LEU A 225 26.95 0.00 13.63
C LEU A 225 26.21 -1.34 13.68
N ALA A 226 26.78 -2.36 14.32
CA ALA A 226 26.13 -3.66 14.52
C ALA A 226 24.85 -3.51 15.35
N ALA A 227 24.89 -2.72 16.43
CA ALA A 227 23.72 -2.40 17.25
C ALA A 227 22.63 -1.67 16.44
N ARG A 228 22.99 -0.68 15.61
CA ARG A 228 22.05 0.01 14.71
C ARG A 228 21.41 -0.92 13.69
N LYS A 229 22.18 -1.86 13.10
CA LYS A 229 21.64 -2.88 12.18
C LYS A 229 20.64 -3.80 12.87
N SER A 230 20.97 -4.27 14.08
CA SER A 230 20.07 -5.09 14.90
C SER A 230 18.77 -4.33 15.22
N ALA A 231 18.86 -3.09 15.69
CA ALA A 231 17.69 -2.26 16.00
C ALA A 231 16.82 -2.00 14.77
N GLN A 232 17.44 -1.75 13.60
CA GLN A 232 16.71 -1.58 12.35
C GLN A 232 15.98 -2.86 11.92
N GLN A 233 16.61 -4.02 12.09
CA GLN A 233 15.99 -5.32 11.79
C GLN A 233 14.80 -5.59 12.72
N GLN A 234 14.98 -5.43 14.03
CA GLN A 234 13.90 -5.56 15.02
C GLN A 234 12.74 -4.60 14.74
N GLY A 235 13.04 -3.36 14.35
CA GLY A 235 12.02 -2.37 13.98
C GLY A 235 11.18 -2.80 12.77
N ARG A 236 11.82 -3.33 11.72
CA ARG A 236 11.13 -3.86 10.53
C ARG A 236 10.30 -5.10 10.85
N ASP A 237 10.82 -5.96 11.70
CA ASP A 237 10.13 -7.18 12.13
C ASP A 237 8.87 -6.85 12.92
N LYS A 238 8.98 -5.87 13.82
CA LYS A 238 7.85 -5.35 14.57
C LYS A 238 6.80 -4.74 13.64
N GLN A 239 7.21 -3.92 12.67
CA GLN A 239 6.27 -3.35 11.69
C GLN A 239 5.51 -4.44 10.91
N LEU A 240 6.21 -5.51 10.50
CA LEU A 240 5.57 -6.63 9.83
C LEU A 240 4.60 -7.39 10.75
N ALA A 241 4.98 -7.60 12.01
CA ALA A 241 4.12 -8.23 13.01
C ALA A 241 2.87 -7.39 13.29
N ASP A 242 3.05 -6.08 13.53
CA ASP A 242 1.97 -5.12 13.76
C ASP A 242 0.97 -5.10 12.56
N LEU A 243 1.46 -5.21 11.33
CA LEU A 243 0.61 -5.32 10.13
C LEU A 243 -0.18 -6.63 10.08
N LYS A 244 0.45 -7.75 10.45
CA LYS A 244 -0.23 -9.05 10.53
C LYS A 244 -1.30 -9.06 11.61
N ASP A 245 -1.00 -8.49 12.78
CA ASP A 245 -1.92 -8.39 13.90
C ASP A 245 -3.11 -7.47 13.58
N LEU A 246 -2.88 -6.37 12.86
CA LEU A 246 -3.96 -5.49 12.39
C LEU A 246 -4.94 -6.21 11.45
N LEU A 247 -4.42 -7.13 10.64
CA LEU A 247 -5.19 -7.93 9.69
C LEU A 247 -5.68 -9.26 10.27
N ALA A 248 -5.28 -9.59 11.50
CA ALA A 248 -5.72 -10.80 12.19
C ALA A 248 -7.16 -10.61 12.68
N GLY A 249 -8.04 -11.57 12.37
CA GLY A 249 -9.45 -11.51 12.79
C GLY A 249 -10.32 -10.54 11.98
N GLY A 250 -9.98 -10.28 10.72
CA GLY A 250 -10.78 -9.46 9.82
C GLY A 250 -12.26 -9.88 9.83
N ASN A 251 -13.15 -8.91 10.07
CA ASN A 251 -14.59 -9.11 9.97
C ASN A 251 -15.05 -8.84 8.53
N PRO A 252 -16.07 -9.56 8.03
CA PRO A 252 -16.62 -9.30 6.71
C PRO A 252 -17.22 -7.89 6.66
N ASP A 253 -16.66 -7.03 5.81
CA ASP A 253 -17.14 -5.67 5.59
C ASP A 253 -18.22 -5.69 4.50
N VAL A 254 -19.48 -5.55 4.90
CA VAL A 254 -20.63 -5.52 3.97
C VAL A 254 -20.63 -4.30 3.04
N SER A 255 -19.88 -3.25 3.38
CA SER A 255 -19.70 -2.06 2.53
C SER A 255 -18.69 -2.28 1.42
N MET A 256 -17.99 -3.42 1.40
CA MET A 256 -17.06 -3.79 0.34
C MET A 256 -17.45 -5.17 -0.19
N ARG A 257 -17.60 -5.29 -1.51
CA ARG A 257 -17.84 -6.60 -2.13
C ARG A 257 -16.81 -6.89 -3.21
N ALA A 258 -16.23 -8.07 -3.17
CA ALA A 258 -15.27 -8.52 -4.15
C ALA A 258 -15.79 -9.72 -4.94
N ARG A 259 -15.31 -9.82 -6.18
CA ARG A 259 -15.59 -10.95 -7.05
C ARG A 259 -14.41 -11.19 -8.00
N MET A 260 -14.02 -12.45 -8.10
CA MET A 260 -13.05 -12.91 -9.10
C MET A 260 -13.80 -13.53 -10.29
N ILE A 261 -13.35 -13.22 -11.51
CA ILE A 261 -13.90 -13.70 -12.79
C ILE A 261 -12.78 -14.15 -13.72
N GLY A 262 -13.11 -15.01 -14.69
CA GLY A 262 -12.17 -15.63 -15.62
C GLY A 262 -11.76 -17.08 -15.29
N PRO A 263 -10.85 -17.65 -16.08
CA PRO A 263 -10.08 -17.00 -17.15
C PRO A 263 -10.94 -16.71 -18.38
N GLY A 264 -10.70 -15.57 -19.04
CA GLY A 264 -11.40 -15.24 -20.28
C GLY A 264 -10.81 -14.04 -21.02
N THR A 265 -11.26 -13.85 -22.26
CA THR A 265 -11.02 -12.64 -23.05
C THR A 265 -11.81 -11.47 -22.48
N ALA A 266 -11.47 -10.24 -22.88
CA ALA A 266 -12.16 -9.05 -22.39
C ALA A 266 -13.70 -9.07 -22.54
N GLY A 267 -14.23 -9.66 -23.63
CA GLY A 267 -15.68 -9.80 -23.82
C GLY A 267 -16.32 -10.86 -22.92
N GLU A 268 -15.59 -11.94 -22.63
CA GLU A 268 -16.03 -12.96 -21.66
C GLU A 268 -15.99 -12.41 -20.24
N LEU A 269 -14.91 -11.72 -19.86
CA LEU A 269 -14.80 -11.02 -18.58
C LEU A 269 -15.89 -9.98 -18.40
N ARG A 270 -16.22 -9.21 -19.46
CA ARG A 270 -17.35 -8.28 -19.44
C ARG A 270 -18.67 -8.99 -19.13
N ARG A 271 -18.95 -10.08 -19.84
CA ARG A 271 -20.18 -10.87 -19.67
C ARG A 271 -20.26 -11.45 -18.26
N GLU A 272 -19.16 -12.00 -17.76
CA GLU A 272 -19.09 -12.54 -16.41
C GLU A 272 -19.24 -11.46 -15.34
N LEU A 273 -18.64 -10.28 -15.54
CA LEU A 273 -18.74 -9.15 -14.61
C LEU A 273 -20.19 -8.70 -14.42
N LEU A 274 -20.94 -8.62 -15.52
CA LEU A 274 -22.36 -8.23 -15.53
C LEU A 274 -23.30 -9.38 -15.16
N ALA A 275 -22.87 -10.64 -15.29
CA ALA A 275 -23.67 -11.80 -14.93
C ALA A 275 -23.64 -12.06 -13.43
N GLY A 276 -24.79 -12.19 -12.76
CA GLY A 276 -24.90 -12.57 -11.35
C GLY A 276 -25.67 -11.55 -10.51
N ASP A 277 -25.83 -11.84 -9.23
CA ASP A 277 -26.60 -11.00 -8.29
C ASP A 277 -25.69 -9.89 -7.72
N ALA A 278 -25.52 -8.83 -8.49
CA ALA A 278 -24.76 -7.65 -8.10
C ALA A 278 -25.55 -6.76 -7.12
N PRO A 279 -24.87 -5.99 -6.25
CA PRO A 279 -25.54 -4.98 -5.43
C PRO A 279 -26.37 -4.04 -6.29
N GLY A 280 -27.60 -3.76 -5.87
CA GLY A 280 -28.57 -3.03 -6.67
C GLY A 280 -28.42 -1.51 -6.56
N HIS A 281 -29.44 -0.81 -7.06
CA HIS A 281 -29.48 0.65 -7.07
C HIS A 281 -29.69 1.27 -5.68
N GLU A 282 -29.93 0.48 -4.64
CA GLU A 282 -29.99 0.95 -3.26
C GLU A 282 -28.67 1.57 -2.79
N TRP A 283 -27.54 1.18 -3.40
CA TRP A 283 -26.22 1.75 -3.14
C TRP A 283 -25.94 2.91 -4.09
N ILE A 284 -26.46 4.09 -3.76
CA ILE A 284 -26.38 5.30 -4.61
C ILE A 284 -24.99 5.94 -4.68
N GLN A 285 -24.11 5.63 -3.73
CA GLN A 285 -22.73 6.11 -3.66
C GLN A 285 -21.77 4.93 -3.74
N CYS A 286 -21.36 4.60 -4.96
CA CYS A 286 -20.46 3.48 -5.24
C CYS A 286 -19.16 3.95 -5.90
N ALA A 287 -18.05 3.31 -5.55
CA ALA A 287 -16.81 3.31 -6.34
C ALA A 287 -16.45 1.87 -6.70
N GLY A 288 -15.82 1.66 -7.84
CA GLY A 288 -15.45 0.33 -8.32
C GLY A 288 -13.99 0.28 -8.76
N VAL A 289 -13.33 -0.83 -8.45
CA VAL A 289 -12.00 -1.17 -8.93
C VAL A 289 -12.09 -2.48 -9.70
N LEU A 290 -11.32 -2.58 -10.78
CA LEU A 290 -11.09 -3.80 -11.52
C LEU A 290 -9.59 -3.97 -11.73
N LEU A 291 -9.06 -5.06 -11.20
CA LEU A 291 -7.68 -5.49 -11.44
C LEU A 291 -7.71 -6.64 -12.43
N VAL A 292 -6.96 -6.54 -13.53
CA VAL A 292 -6.92 -7.58 -14.57
C VAL A 292 -5.48 -8.05 -14.74
N GLY A 293 -5.27 -9.35 -14.76
CA GLY A 293 -3.95 -9.93 -14.91
C GLY A 293 -3.94 -11.46 -14.86
N SER A 294 -2.75 -12.02 -14.69
CA SER A 294 -2.58 -13.45 -14.41
C SER A 294 -3.17 -13.80 -13.03
N LYS A 295 -3.46 -15.08 -12.82
CA LYS A 295 -3.91 -15.59 -11.51
C LYS A 295 -2.89 -15.35 -10.41
N GLU A 296 -1.60 -15.48 -10.74
CA GLU A 296 -0.47 -15.28 -9.83
C GLU A 296 -0.32 -13.81 -9.45
N GLY A 297 -0.36 -12.88 -10.41
CA GLY A 297 -0.26 -11.44 -10.12
C GLY A 297 -1.44 -10.90 -9.32
N LEU A 298 -2.62 -11.54 -9.42
CA LEU A 298 -3.79 -11.20 -8.60
C LEU A 298 -3.85 -11.93 -7.25
N SER A 299 -3.00 -12.93 -7.01
CA SER A 299 -3.07 -13.79 -5.81
C SER A 299 -2.98 -13.00 -4.50
N PHE A 300 -2.05 -12.04 -4.43
CA PHE A 300 -1.85 -11.20 -3.27
C PHE A 300 -3.10 -10.39 -2.92
N VAL A 301 -3.67 -9.67 -3.90
CA VAL A 301 -4.86 -8.83 -3.66
C VAL A 301 -6.10 -9.70 -3.43
N ARG A 302 -6.21 -10.85 -4.13
CA ARG A 302 -7.29 -11.82 -3.94
C ARG A 302 -7.33 -12.31 -2.49
N GLU A 303 -6.20 -12.77 -1.97
CA GLU A 303 -6.11 -13.25 -0.59
C GLU A 303 -6.34 -12.12 0.41
N LEU A 304 -5.80 -10.92 0.13
CA LEU A 304 -5.98 -9.73 0.96
C LEU A 304 -7.45 -9.40 1.15
N VAL A 305 -8.28 -9.52 0.11
CA VAL A 305 -9.73 -9.23 0.19
C VAL A 305 -10.57 -10.40 0.69
N GLY A 306 -9.98 -11.54 1.02
CA GLY A 306 -10.72 -12.68 1.57
C GLY A 306 -11.15 -13.75 0.56
N LEU A 307 -10.71 -13.66 -0.69
CA LEU A 307 -11.01 -14.61 -1.77
C LEU A 307 -9.93 -15.67 -1.97
#